data_AF-A0A382QFC1-F1
#
_entry.id   AF-A0A382QFC1-F1
#
_cell.length_a   1.000
_cell.length_b   1.000
_cell.length_c   1.000
_cell.angle_alpha   90.00
_cell.angle_beta   90.00
_cell.angle_gamma   90.00
#
_symmetry.space_group_name_H-M   'P 1'
#
loop_
_entity.id
_entity.type
_entity.pdbx_description
1 polymer ?
#
loop_
_entity_poly.entity_id
_entity_poly.type
_entity_poly.pdbx_seq_one_letter_code
_entity_poly.pdbx_strand_id
1 'polypeptide(L)' 'MDPLLVFPDPPPPELAQALDLGGWSWKSCGDPDVAMAEEPDGGWAGAVVAADEDPEA' A
#
# COMPACT_ATOMS: atom_id res chain seq x y z
N MET A 1 12.17 3.84 9.24
CA MET A 1 11.66 4.39 7.96
C MET A 1 10.19 4.10 8.00
N ASP A 2 9.37 5.14 7.94
CA ASP A 2 7.92 4.96 8.01
C ASP A 2 7.45 4.18 6.78
N PRO A 3 6.49 3.26 6.95
CA PRO A 3 6.05 2.42 5.84
C PRO A 3 5.27 3.23 4.80
N LEU A 4 5.27 2.74 3.57
CA LEU A 4 4.34 3.17 2.53
C LEU A 4 2.99 2.48 2.72
N LEU A 5 1.91 3.24 2.53
CA LEU A 5 0.56 2.70 2.40
C LEU A 5 0.33 2.24 0.96
N VAL A 6 -0.23 1.05 0.75
CA VAL A 6 -0.50 0.50 -0.58
C VAL A 6 -1.96 0.12 -0.70
N PHE A 7 -2.63 0.56 -1.76
CA PHE A 7 -3.99 0.15 -2.11
C PHE A 7 -3.98 -0.45 -3.53
N PRO A 8 -4.74 -1.52 -3.81
CA PRO A 8 -5.66 -2.24 -2.92
C PRO A 8 -4.98 -3.30 -2.03
N ASP A 9 -5.76 -3.97 -1.19
CA ASP A 9 -5.37 -5.18 -0.44
C ASP A 9 -6.22 -6.39 -0.90
N PRO A 10 -5.61 -7.43 -1.51
CA PRO A 10 -4.18 -7.57 -1.80
C PRO A 10 -3.70 -6.65 -2.94
N PRO A 11 -2.43 -6.19 -2.92
CA PRO A 11 -1.87 -5.39 -3.99
C PRO A 11 -1.51 -6.24 -5.22
N PRO A 12 -1.38 -5.63 -6.42
CA PRO A 12 -0.89 -6.32 -7.61
C PRO A 12 0.48 -7.00 -7.36
N PRO A 13 0.68 -8.25 -7.81
CA PRO A 13 1.92 -8.99 -7.56
C PRO A 13 3.19 -8.26 -8.01
N GLU A 14 3.13 -7.58 -9.15
CA GLU A 14 4.24 -6.83 -9.73
C GLU A 14 4.63 -5.63 -8.86
N LEU A 15 3.63 -4.96 -8.27
CA LEU A 15 3.85 -3.83 -7.36
C LEU A 15 4.47 -4.32 -6.05
N ALA A 16 3.91 -5.37 -5.44
CA ALA A 16 4.46 -5.97 -4.23
C ALA A 16 5.92 -6.40 -4.42
N GLN A 17 6.20 -7.09 -5.54
CA GLN A 17 7.56 -7.51 -5.88
C GLN A 17 8.52 -6.32 -6.06
N ALA A 18 8.09 -5.25 -6.71
CA ALA A 18 8.90 -4.06 -6.91
C ALA A 18 9.25 -3.35 -5.58
N LEU A 19 8.30 -3.27 -4.66
CA LEU A 19 8.51 -2.68 -3.34
C LEU A 19 9.48 -3.52 -2.51
N ASP A 20 9.32 -4.84 -2.52
CA ASP A 20 10.20 -5.78 -1.82
C ASP A 20 11.64 -5.74 -2.36
N LEU A 21 11.80 -5.76 -3.69
CA LEU A 21 13.12 -5.65 -4.34
C LEU A 21 13.77 -4.27 -4.10
N GLY A 22 12.95 -3.22 -3.98
CA GLY A 22 13.40 -1.87 -3.66
C GLY A 22 13.78 -1.67 -2.18
N GLY A 23 13.52 -2.66 -1.31
CA GLY A 23 13.79 -2.58 0.12
C GLY A 23 12.89 -1.59 0.86
N TRP A 24 11.72 -1.28 0.30
CA TRP A 24 10.75 -0.39 0.93
C TRP A 24 9.99 -1.15 2.02
N SER A 25 9.76 -0.50 3.16
CA SER A 25 8.78 -0.99 4.13
C SER A 25 7.40 -0.51 3.69
N TRP A 26 6.43 -1.41 3.58
CA TRP A 26 5.10 -1.09 3.07
C TRP A 26 4.02 -1.95 3.73
N LYS A 27 2.77 -1.49 3.68
CA LYS A 27 1.58 -2.19 4.16
C LYS A 27 0.40 -1.94 3.22
N SER A 28 -0.33 -3.00 2.87
CA SER A 28 -1.55 -2.88 2.08
C SER A 28 -2.78 -2.52 2.93
N CYS A 29 -3.74 -1.80 2.34
CA CYS A 29 -5.05 -1.53 2.89
C CYS A 29 -6.14 -1.64 1.81
N GLY A 30 -7.31 -2.16 2.18
CA GLY A 30 -8.46 -2.30 1.29
C GLY A 30 -9.40 -1.10 1.28
N ASP A 31 -9.25 -0.16 2.21
CA ASP A 31 -10.13 1.00 2.37
C ASP A 31 -9.46 2.08 3.24
N PRO A 32 -9.95 3.34 3.19
CA PRO A 32 -9.37 4.44 3.95
C PRO A 32 -9.55 4.33 5.46
N ASP A 33 -10.57 3.61 5.96
CA ASP A 33 -10.77 3.46 7.41
C ASP A 33 -9.65 2.58 8.01
N VAL A 34 -9.26 1.52 7.31
CA VAL A 34 -8.10 0.68 7.67
C VAL A 34 -6.80 1.49 7.62
N ALA A 35 -6.62 2.33 6.60
CA ALA A 35 -5.43 3.18 6.48
C ALA A 35 -5.26 4.15 7.66
N MET A 36 -6.36 4.69 8.17
CA MET A 36 -6.37 5.59 9.33
C MET A 36 -6.21 4.82 10.65
N ALA A 37 -6.81 3.64 10.77
CA ALA A 37 -6.72 2.82 11.97
C ALA A 37 -5.32 2.23 12.19
N GLU A 38 -4.61 1.92 11.11
CA GLU A 38 -3.29 1.30 11.11
C GLU A 38 -2.15 2.31 10.89
N GLU A 39 -2.45 3.60 11.00
CA GLU A 39 -1.46 4.67 10.84
C GLU A 39 -0.35 4.54 11.91
N PRO A 40 0.94 4.51 11.50
CA PRO A 40 2.07 4.51 12.43
C PRO A 40 2.13 5.79 13.28
N ASP A 41 2.82 5.76 14.44
CA ASP A 41 3.01 6.95 15.30
C ASP A 41 3.65 8.16 14.56
N GLY A 42 4.44 7.89 13.51
CA GLY A 42 5.07 8.89 12.64
C GLY A 42 4.27 9.25 11.37
N GLY A 43 3.09 8.65 11.20
CA GLY A 43 2.32 8.69 9.98
C GLY A 43 2.86 7.77 8.88
N TRP A 44 2.21 7.82 7.72
CA TRP A 44 2.67 7.13 6.51
C TRP A 44 3.79 7.92 5.83
N ALA A 45 4.80 7.24 5.30
CA ALA A 45 5.80 7.90 4.45
C ALA A 45 5.22 8.41 3.13
N GLY A 46 4.11 7.80 2.68
CA GLY A 46 3.40 8.11 1.45
C GLY A 46 2.36 7.03 1.14
N ALA A 47 1.58 7.25 0.09
CA ALA A 47 0.57 6.31 -0.37
C ALA A 47 0.77 5.96 -1.85
N VAL A 48 0.59 4.68 -2.19
CA VAL A 48 0.61 4.14 -3.54
C VAL A 48 -0.76 3.55 -3.84
N VAL A 49 -1.39 4.03 -4.91
CA VAL A 49 -2.68 3.51 -5.38
C VAL A 49 -2.45 2.84 -6.72
N ALA A 50 -2.60 1.53 -6.77
CA ALA A 50 -2.61 0.78 -8.02
C ALA A 50 -3.99 0.91 -8.68
N ALA A 51 -4.01 1.41 -9.91
CA ALA A 51 -5.19 1.56 -10.75
C ALA A 51 -4.99 0.89 -12.12
N ASP A 52 -4.17 -0.17 -12.13
CA ASP A 52 -3.88 -1.00 -13.31
C ASP A 52 -5.08 -1.90 -13.63
N GLU A 53 -5.57 -2.60 -12.61
CA GLU A 53 -6.72 -3.50 -12.72
C GLU A 53 -8.02 -2.72 -12.57
N ASP A 54 -8.95 -2.93 -13.51
CA ASP A 54 -10.30 -2.42 -13.41
C ASP A 54 -11.06 -3.24 -12.35
N PRO A 55 -11.49 -2.63 -11.23
CA PRO A 55 -12.21 -3.34 -10.18
C PRO A 55 -13.60 -3.84 -10.62
N GLU A 56 -14.12 -3.38 -11.77
CA GLU A 56 -15.44 -3.74 -12.31
C GLU A 56 -15.38 -4.73 -13.50
N ALA A 57 -14.19 -5.22 -13.89
CA ALA A 57 -14.01 -6.10 -15.06
C ALA A 57 -14.43 -7.56 -14.85
#